data_AF-A0A960UZ50-F1
#
_entry.id   AF-A0A960UZ50-F1
#
_cell.length_a   1.000
_cell.length_b   1.000
_cell.length_c   1.000
_cell.angle_alpha   90.00
_cell.angle_beta   90.00
_cell.angle_gamma   90.00
#
_symmetry.space_group_name_H-M   'P 1'
#
loop_
_entity.id
_entity.type
_entity.pdbx_description
1 polymer ?
#
loop_
_entity_poly.entity_id
_entity_poly.type
_entity_poly.pdbx_seq_one_letter_code
_entity_poly.pdbx_strand_id
1 'polypeptide(L)'
;AFFLPLAFLGINWLMFLVAHRILKLYQFWVHTAAIPELGFLEYFMVTPSNHRVHHGRNPQYIDKNHGGIFIIWDRMFGTYEPEREKINYGITNQLQSFNPLWMTFHYYAQLWRETLATPTLKNKIKLWFAKPGWKPPELGPNEIVYSDPGRPDYDPPLARPAKVYGIVQFFALSGAGLLAYSLAHDSAFGIGRLMILIGFTVYGLTIVGGILDSRSWVFPAELLRLVLIPLVAVIVHMSGFLEVELLLGILGYCGLSLVALALLRKSFTGESGDNASALAA
;
A
#
# COMPACT_ATOMS: atom_id res chain seq x y z
N ALA A 1 17.08 -4.21 -2.13
CA ALA A 1 18.28 -3.37 -1.95
C ALA A 1 18.81 -3.41 -0.52
N PHE A 2 18.01 -3.06 0.49
CA PHE A 2 18.48 -2.94 1.88
C PHE A 2 19.26 -4.14 2.44
N PHE A 3 18.82 -5.37 2.18
CA PHE A 3 19.48 -6.59 2.68
C PHE A 3 20.55 -7.17 1.73
N LEU A 4 20.80 -6.57 0.56
CA LEU A 4 21.83 -7.06 -0.38
C LEU A 4 23.24 -7.14 0.24
N PRO A 5 23.67 -6.20 1.10
CA PRO A 5 24.97 -6.30 1.76
C PRO A 5 25.15 -7.62 2.52
N LEU A 6 24.10 -8.18 3.13
CA LEU A 6 24.18 -9.47 3.83
C LEU A 6 24.53 -10.62 2.86
N ALA A 7 24.02 -10.58 1.64
CA ALA A 7 24.35 -11.58 0.63
C ALA A 7 25.83 -11.49 0.21
N PHE A 8 26.37 -10.28 0.06
CA PHE A 8 27.80 -10.07 -0.22
C PHE A 8 28.71 -10.46 0.96
N LEU A 9 28.21 -10.37 2.18
CA LEU A 9 28.88 -10.88 3.38
C LEU A 9 28.81 -12.41 3.51
N GLY A 10 28.21 -13.13 2.55
CA GLY A 10 28.14 -14.58 2.53
C GLY A 10 27.08 -15.17 3.46
N ILE A 11 26.12 -14.37 3.94
CA ILE A 11 25.02 -14.89 4.74
C ILE A 11 24.18 -15.83 3.89
N ASN A 12 23.97 -17.05 4.39
CA ASN A 12 23.19 -18.07 3.72
C ASN A 12 21.75 -17.56 3.47
N TRP A 13 21.28 -17.65 2.22
CA TRP A 13 19.97 -17.14 1.81
C TRP A 13 18.82 -17.81 2.56
N LEU A 14 18.92 -19.10 2.88
CA LEU A 14 17.90 -19.83 3.62
C LEU A 14 17.81 -19.34 5.06
N MET A 15 18.95 -19.08 5.72
CA MET A 15 18.96 -18.47 7.06
C MET A 15 18.32 -17.09 7.05
N PHE A 16 18.66 -16.25 6.06
CA PHE A 16 18.04 -14.94 5.91
C PHE A 16 16.52 -15.06 5.75
N LEU A 17 16.05 -15.96 4.88
CA LEU A 17 14.61 -16.17 4.69
C LEU A 17 13.92 -16.62 5.98
N VAL A 18 14.48 -17.59 6.71
CA VAL A 18 13.90 -18.07 7.98
C VAL A 18 13.83 -16.94 9.00
N ALA A 19 14.94 -16.22 9.22
CA ALA A 19 14.98 -15.10 10.16
C ALA A 19 14.01 -13.98 9.75
N HIS A 20 13.93 -13.67 8.45
CA HIS A 20 12.99 -12.68 7.93
C HIS A 20 11.54 -13.10 8.15
N ARG A 21 11.20 -14.38 7.97
CA ARG A 21 9.85 -14.91 8.23
C ARG A 21 9.49 -14.83 9.71
N ILE A 22 10.41 -15.19 10.60
CA ILE A 22 10.23 -15.07 12.06
C ILE A 22 9.98 -13.60 12.43
N LEU A 23 10.81 -12.69 11.92
CA LEU A 23 10.63 -11.25 12.12
C LEU A 23 9.26 -10.77 11.64
N LYS A 24 8.83 -11.17 10.43
CA LYS A 24 7.53 -10.76 9.89
C LYS A 24 6.35 -11.34 10.69
N LEU A 25 6.47 -12.57 11.18
CA LEU A 25 5.46 -13.17 12.05
C LEU A 25 5.39 -12.44 13.40
N TYR A 26 6.54 -12.15 14.01
CA TYR A 26 6.62 -11.37 15.25
C TYR A 26 6.00 -9.98 15.06
N GLN A 27 6.26 -9.35 13.92
CA GLN A 27 5.72 -8.04 13.63
C GLN A 27 4.18 -8.04 13.59
N PHE A 28 3.50 -9.15 13.31
CA PHE A 28 2.03 -9.15 13.25
C PHE A 28 1.37 -8.78 14.59
N TRP A 29 1.79 -9.37 15.71
CA TRP A 29 1.09 -9.20 16.99
C TRP A 29 1.33 -7.83 17.63
N VAL A 30 2.43 -7.15 17.30
CA VAL A 30 2.72 -5.80 17.81
C VAL A 30 1.90 -4.70 17.13
N HIS A 31 1.23 -4.97 16.00
CA HIS A 31 0.34 -4.02 15.33
C HIS A 31 -1.06 -4.00 15.96
N THR A 32 -1.14 -3.56 17.22
CA THR A 32 -2.43 -3.40 17.91
C THR A 32 -2.40 -2.24 18.90
N ALA A 33 -3.53 -1.55 19.01
CA ALA A 33 -3.77 -0.56 20.07
C ALA A 33 -4.46 -1.16 21.31
N ALA A 34 -4.90 -2.42 21.24
CA ALA A 34 -5.66 -3.05 22.31
C ALA A 34 -4.80 -3.53 23.50
N ILE A 35 -3.51 -3.75 23.28
CA ILE A 35 -2.59 -4.23 24.30
C ILE A 35 -1.84 -3.02 24.89
N PRO A 36 -1.94 -2.77 26.21
CA PRO A 36 -1.23 -1.68 26.87
C PRO A 36 0.27 -1.98 26.97
N GLU A 37 1.01 -1.12 27.67
CA GLU A 37 2.41 -1.39 28.03
C GLU A 37 2.55 -2.68 28.85
N LEU A 38 3.58 -3.48 28.55
CA LEU A 38 3.81 -4.81 29.12
C LEU A 38 4.89 -4.82 30.23
N GLY A 39 5.20 -3.66 30.80
CA GLY A 39 6.12 -3.53 31.94
C GLY A 39 7.53 -4.00 31.61
N PHE A 40 8.02 -5.05 32.28
CA PHE A 40 9.42 -5.48 32.13
C PHE A 40 9.79 -5.90 30.70
N LEU A 41 8.82 -6.34 29.90
CA LEU A 41 9.06 -6.74 28.50
C LEU A 41 9.51 -5.56 27.62
N GLU A 42 9.09 -4.33 27.95
CA GLU A 42 9.43 -3.08 27.26
C GLU A 42 10.94 -2.77 27.30
N TYR A 43 11.69 -3.45 28.15
CA TYR A 43 13.15 -3.28 28.26
C TYR A 43 13.92 -4.11 27.24
N PHE A 44 13.35 -5.22 26.76
CA PHE A 44 14.06 -6.22 25.95
C PHE A 44 13.41 -6.47 24.59
N MET A 45 12.08 -6.46 24.54
CA MET A 45 11.27 -6.78 23.37
C MET A 45 10.57 -5.53 22.84
N VAL A 46 10.39 -5.47 21.53
CA VAL A 46 9.45 -4.53 20.90
C VAL A 46 8.05 -5.03 21.22
N THR A 47 7.33 -4.28 22.04
CA THR A 47 5.94 -4.55 22.40
C THR A 47 4.99 -3.76 21.49
N PRO A 48 3.66 -3.97 21.60
CA PRO A 48 2.69 -3.11 20.93
C PRO A 48 2.87 -1.64 21.28
N SER A 49 3.20 -1.30 22.54
CA SER A 49 3.49 0.08 22.96
C SER A 49 4.68 0.68 22.21
N ASN A 50 5.82 0.00 22.21
CA ASN A 50 7.01 0.50 21.48
C ASN A 50 6.73 0.64 19.98
N HIS A 51 5.98 -0.29 19.42
CA HIS A 51 5.66 -0.32 17.99
C HIS A 51 4.64 0.75 17.59
N ARG A 52 3.72 1.13 18.48
CA ARG A 52 2.84 2.28 18.22
C ARG A 52 3.63 3.58 18.13
N VAL A 53 4.62 3.77 19.02
CA VAL A 53 5.56 4.91 18.92
C VAL A 53 6.28 4.90 17.57
N HIS A 54 6.75 3.75 17.09
CA HIS A 54 7.36 3.65 15.75
C HIS A 54 6.43 4.13 14.62
N HIS A 55 5.14 3.84 14.71
CA HIS A 55 4.12 4.31 13.74
C HIS A 55 3.58 5.71 14.02
N GLY A 56 4.08 6.37 15.07
CA GLY A 56 3.65 7.68 15.50
C GLY A 56 4.26 8.80 14.65
N ARG A 57 3.42 9.68 14.12
CA ARG A 57 3.83 10.92 13.45
C ARG A 57 3.92 12.12 14.39
N ASN A 58 3.67 11.93 15.70
CA ASN A 58 3.87 12.99 16.69
C ASN A 58 5.33 13.46 16.63
N PRO A 59 5.63 14.77 16.79
CA PRO A 59 7.00 15.28 16.71
C PRO A 59 8.01 14.53 17.59
N GLN A 60 7.61 14.08 18.79
CA GLN A 60 8.47 13.31 19.70
C GLN A 60 8.75 11.87 19.26
N TYR A 61 7.92 11.30 18.38
CA TYR A 61 7.99 9.89 17.95
C TYR A 61 8.66 9.70 16.59
N ILE A 62 9.00 10.80 15.90
CA ILE A 62 9.75 10.74 14.65
C ILE A 62 11.14 10.14 14.87
N ASP A 63 11.49 9.18 14.01
CA ASP A 63 12.77 8.46 14.04
C ASP A 63 13.04 7.77 15.40
N LYS A 64 12.02 7.12 15.96
CA LYS A 64 12.10 6.33 17.21
C LYS A 64 11.72 4.87 17.01
N ASN A 65 12.23 4.02 17.91
CA ASN A 65 11.86 2.61 18.06
C ASN A 65 11.93 1.79 16.74
N HIS A 66 13.09 1.73 16.11
CA HIS A 66 13.32 1.05 14.83
C HIS A 66 13.44 -0.48 14.93
N GLY A 67 13.59 -1.02 16.14
CA GLY A 67 13.73 -2.45 16.39
C GLY A 67 12.56 -3.28 15.84
N GLY A 68 12.89 -4.46 15.30
CA GLY A 68 11.88 -5.38 14.77
C GLY A 68 11.39 -6.45 15.74
N ILE A 69 12.25 -6.90 16.66
CA ILE A 69 11.89 -7.87 17.72
C ILE A 69 12.40 -7.38 19.06
N PHE A 70 13.65 -6.91 19.09
CA PHE A 70 14.30 -6.48 20.31
C PHE A 70 14.44 -4.96 20.34
N ILE A 71 13.91 -4.34 21.40
CA ILE A 71 13.99 -2.89 21.63
C ILE A 71 15.36 -2.47 22.19
N ILE A 72 16.18 -3.46 22.60
CA ILE A 72 17.52 -3.22 23.12
C ILE A 72 18.39 -2.44 22.14
N TRP A 73 18.20 -2.64 20.83
CA TRP A 73 18.92 -1.89 19.80
C TRP A 73 18.65 -0.40 19.90
N ASP A 74 17.39 -0.01 20.04
CA ASP A 74 17.01 1.39 20.20
C ASP A 74 17.55 2.02 21.48
N ARG A 75 17.63 1.24 22.56
CA ARG A 75 18.25 1.69 23.82
C ARG A 75 19.76 1.89 23.67
N MET A 76 20.44 0.95 23.01
CA MET A 76 21.88 1.02 22.75
C MET A 76 22.26 2.18 21.83
N PHE A 77 21.44 2.46 20.81
CA PHE A 77 21.71 3.49 19.80
C PHE A 77 21.00 4.82 20.06
N GLY A 78 20.26 4.96 21.18
CA GLY A 78 19.65 6.22 21.59
C GLY A 78 18.39 6.64 20.81
N THR A 79 17.73 5.68 20.14
CA THR A 79 16.48 5.89 19.40
C THR A 79 15.24 5.41 20.15
N TYR A 80 15.40 4.93 21.39
CA TYR A 80 14.28 4.52 22.24
C TYR A 80 13.44 5.72 22.71
N GLU A 81 12.12 5.60 22.58
CA GLU A 81 11.14 6.51 23.19
C GLU A 81 9.93 5.71 23.72
N PRO A 82 9.52 5.91 24.99
CA PRO A 82 8.30 5.30 25.51
C PRO A 82 7.02 5.97 24.98
N GLU A 83 5.91 5.23 24.96
CA GLU A 83 4.59 5.79 24.67
C GLU A 83 4.11 6.65 25.85
N ARG A 84 4.01 7.96 25.64
CA ARG A 84 3.64 8.96 26.67
C ARG A 84 2.39 9.76 26.32
N GLU A 85 2.16 9.99 25.05
CA GLU A 85 1.03 10.73 24.50
C GLU A 85 0.21 9.83 23.58
N LYS A 86 -1.02 10.26 23.30
CA LYS A 86 -1.86 9.62 22.29
C LYS A 86 -1.13 9.61 20.94
N ILE A 87 -1.02 8.43 20.36
CA ILE A 87 -0.38 8.22 19.07
C ILE A 87 -1.27 8.76 17.95
N ASN A 88 -0.71 9.67 17.17
CA ASN A 88 -1.22 10.05 15.86
C ASN A 88 -0.52 9.16 14.84
N TYR A 89 -1.26 8.32 14.11
CA TYR A 89 -0.66 7.36 13.19
C TYR A 89 -0.41 7.94 11.80
N GLY A 90 0.54 7.33 11.09
CA GLY A 90 0.77 7.52 9.67
C GLY A 90 2.08 8.23 9.39
N ILE A 91 2.15 8.91 8.25
CA ILE A 91 3.35 9.64 7.82
C ILE A 91 3.15 11.15 7.98
N THR A 92 4.26 11.87 8.09
CA THR A 92 4.33 13.34 8.23
C THR A 92 3.56 14.05 7.12
N ASN A 93 3.77 13.62 5.88
CA ASN A 93 3.03 14.08 4.71
C ASN A 93 2.00 13.03 4.29
N GLN A 94 0.79 13.10 4.88
CA GLN A 94 -0.28 12.16 4.57
C GLN A 94 -0.62 12.17 3.08
N LEU A 95 -0.55 10.99 2.48
CA LEU A 95 -0.89 10.81 1.09
C LEU A 95 -2.40 10.94 0.88
N GLN A 96 -2.78 11.71 -0.14
CA GLN A 96 -4.18 11.98 -0.47
C GLN A 96 -4.63 11.10 -1.65
N SER A 97 -4.56 9.79 -1.48
CA SER A 97 -4.86 8.83 -2.55
C SER A 97 -5.01 7.41 -2.01
N PHE A 98 -6.04 6.70 -2.48
CA PHE A 98 -6.21 5.26 -2.27
C PHE A 98 -5.64 4.40 -3.42
N ASN A 99 -5.11 5.01 -4.49
CA ASN A 99 -4.46 4.28 -5.57
C ASN A 99 -3.18 3.53 -5.08
N PRO A 100 -3.15 2.18 -5.09
CA PRO A 100 -2.04 1.39 -4.54
C PRO A 100 -0.72 1.60 -5.28
N LEU A 101 -0.76 1.87 -6.59
CA LEU A 101 0.45 2.18 -7.36
C LEU A 101 1.02 3.53 -6.93
N TRP A 102 0.17 4.54 -6.79
CA TRP A 102 0.62 5.84 -6.31
C TRP A 102 1.11 5.77 -4.86
N MET A 103 0.39 5.05 -3.98
CA MET A 103 0.84 4.81 -2.60
C MET A 103 2.23 4.17 -2.54
N THR A 104 2.55 3.27 -3.47
CA THR A 104 3.86 2.62 -3.55
C THR A 104 4.94 3.55 -4.13
N PHE A 105 4.62 4.30 -5.19
CA PHE A 105 5.63 4.99 -6.02
C PHE A 105 5.73 6.51 -5.82
N HIS A 106 4.80 7.15 -5.10
CA HIS A 106 4.75 8.62 -4.99
C HIS A 106 6.06 9.23 -4.46
N TYR A 107 6.70 8.61 -3.45
CA TYR A 107 7.96 9.10 -2.89
C TYR A 107 9.13 8.93 -3.88
N TYR A 108 9.16 7.84 -4.65
CA TYR A 108 10.13 7.66 -5.73
C TYR A 108 9.94 8.69 -6.84
N ALA A 109 8.69 9.01 -7.19
CA ALA A 109 8.38 10.08 -8.15
C ALA A 109 8.81 11.45 -7.61
N GLN A 110 8.65 11.71 -6.31
CA GLN A 110 9.18 12.91 -5.65
C GLN A 110 10.71 12.98 -5.74
N LEU A 111 11.42 11.93 -5.33
CA LEU A 111 12.88 11.87 -5.41
C LEU A 111 13.38 12.04 -6.85
N TRP A 112 12.67 11.47 -7.83
CA TRP A 112 13.00 11.64 -9.24
C TRP A 112 12.86 13.11 -9.68
N ARG A 113 11.75 13.78 -9.36
CA ARG A 113 11.56 15.21 -9.65
C ARG A 113 12.63 16.08 -8.99
N GLU A 114 12.93 15.84 -7.72
CA GLU A 114 13.97 16.55 -6.98
C GLU A 114 15.37 16.27 -7.58
N THR A 115 15.64 15.05 -8.03
CA THR A 115 16.87 14.70 -8.75
C THR A 115 17.03 15.51 -10.04
N LEU A 116 15.95 15.68 -10.81
CA LEU A 116 15.97 16.49 -12.03
C LEU A 116 16.17 17.98 -11.74
N ALA A 117 15.61 18.49 -10.63
CA ALA A 117 15.75 19.88 -10.20
C ALA A 117 17.12 20.18 -9.54
N THR A 118 17.85 19.15 -9.10
CA THR A 118 19.16 19.32 -8.44
C THR A 118 20.26 19.50 -9.47
N PRO A 119 21.07 20.57 -9.44
CA PRO A 119 22.10 20.81 -10.46
C PRO A 119 23.34 19.93 -10.28
N THR A 120 23.75 19.65 -9.04
CA THR A 120 25.02 19.01 -8.74
C THR A 120 24.90 17.49 -8.65
N LEU A 121 25.80 16.75 -9.32
CA LEU A 121 25.81 15.27 -9.30
C LEU A 121 25.95 14.71 -7.87
N LYS A 122 26.76 15.36 -7.04
CA LYS A 122 26.93 14.99 -5.63
C LYS A 122 25.59 15.02 -4.87
N ASN A 123 24.81 16.09 -5.02
CA ASN A 123 23.52 16.20 -4.35
C ASN A 123 22.46 15.29 -4.97
N LYS A 124 22.53 15.03 -6.29
CA LYS A 124 21.70 14.00 -6.94
C LYS A 124 21.91 12.63 -6.30
N ILE A 125 23.16 12.18 -6.18
CA ILE A 125 23.46 10.88 -5.54
C ILE A 125 23.02 10.92 -4.08
N LYS A 126 23.38 11.98 -3.34
CA LYS A 126 23.04 12.11 -1.93
C LYS A 126 21.53 12.05 -1.67
N LEU A 127 20.69 12.58 -2.56
CA LEU A 127 19.23 12.53 -2.45
C LEU A 127 18.69 11.11 -2.23
N TRP A 128 19.27 10.12 -2.91
CA TRP A 128 18.81 8.72 -2.85
C TRP A 128 19.29 7.96 -1.62
N PHE A 129 20.30 8.47 -0.91
CA PHE A 129 20.93 7.80 0.23
C PHE A 129 20.85 8.59 1.54
N ALA A 130 20.46 9.85 1.49
CA ALA A 130 20.26 10.68 2.68
C ALA A 130 19.01 10.26 3.45
N LYS A 131 18.94 10.67 4.71
CA LYS A 131 17.74 10.46 5.54
C LYS A 131 16.50 11.12 4.91
N PRO A 132 15.29 10.57 5.15
CA PRO A 132 14.05 11.20 4.73
C PRO A 132 13.97 12.67 5.17
N GLY A 133 13.45 13.53 4.30
CA GLY A 133 13.37 14.97 4.53
C GLY A 133 14.66 15.76 4.25
N TRP A 134 15.77 15.11 3.92
CA TRP A 134 16.93 15.82 3.38
C TRP A 134 16.61 16.35 1.97
N LYS A 135 16.90 17.62 1.76
CA LYS A 135 16.88 18.31 0.48
C LYS A 135 18.26 18.90 0.17
N PRO A 136 18.64 18.97 -1.10
CA PRO A 136 19.75 19.79 -1.57
C PRO A 136 19.52 21.25 -1.16
N PRO A 137 20.56 21.99 -0.72
CA PRO A 137 20.44 23.42 -0.41
C PRO A 137 19.78 24.24 -1.53
N GLU A 138 19.96 23.81 -2.77
CA GLU A 138 19.38 24.42 -3.97
C GLU A 138 17.86 24.32 -4.05
N LEU A 139 17.24 23.34 -3.37
CA LEU A 139 15.79 23.11 -3.33
C LEU A 139 15.12 23.69 -2.07
N GLY A 140 15.88 24.39 -1.23
CA GLY A 140 15.39 25.02 0.00
C GLY A 140 15.76 24.24 1.27
N PRO A 141 15.22 24.66 2.42
CA PRO A 141 15.56 24.09 3.71
C PRO A 141 15.07 22.64 3.86
N ASN A 142 15.78 21.89 4.71
CA ASN A 142 15.33 20.58 5.19
C ASN A 142 14.18 20.80 6.18
N GLU A 143 12.96 20.89 5.68
CA GLU A 143 11.78 20.96 6.53
C GLU A 143 11.29 19.56 6.87
N ILE A 144 11.33 19.23 8.15
CA ILE A 144 10.50 18.16 8.69
C ILE A 144 9.11 18.77 8.82
N VAL A 145 8.26 18.52 7.83
CA VAL A 145 6.84 18.92 7.91
C VAL A 145 6.21 18.05 8.97
N TYR A 146 6.04 18.56 10.19
CA TYR A 146 5.25 17.85 11.19
C TYR A 146 3.80 17.86 10.75
N SER A 147 3.15 16.69 10.80
CA SER A 147 1.73 16.63 10.51
C SER A 147 0.96 17.43 11.57
N ASP A 148 0.12 18.35 11.14
CA ASP A 148 -0.85 19.01 12.01
C ASP A 148 -1.76 17.94 12.65
N PRO A 149 -1.77 17.80 13.99
CA PRO A 149 -2.64 16.85 14.70
C PRO A 149 -4.13 17.08 14.43
N GLY A 150 -4.52 18.30 14.04
CA GLY A 150 -5.89 18.67 13.67
C GLY A 150 -6.24 18.45 12.20
N ARG A 151 -5.29 18.03 11.35
CA ARG A 151 -5.57 17.78 9.93
C ARG A 151 -6.52 16.59 9.81
N PRO A 152 -7.68 16.76 9.15
CA PRO A 152 -8.62 15.66 8.93
C PRO A 152 -7.97 14.58 8.07
N ASP A 153 -8.38 13.33 8.30
CA ASP A 153 -8.01 12.21 7.47
C ASP A 153 -8.53 12.39 6.04
N TYR A 154 -7.85 11.76 5.08
CA TYR A 154 -8.27 11.79 3.69
C TYR A 154 -9.54 10.94 3.50
N ASP A 155 -10.70 11.60 3.35
CA ASP A 155 -12.01 10.99 3.07
C ASP A 155 -12.69 11.75 1.91
N PRO A 156 -12.42 11.37 0.66
CA PRO A 156 -13.10 11.92 -0.51
C PRO A 156 -14.62 11.71 -0.41
N PRO A 157 -15.43 12.69 -0.87
CA PRO A 157 -16.87 12.56 -0.86
C PRO A 157 -17.29 11.43 -1.82
N LEU A 158 -17.82 10.34 -1.26
CA LEU A 158 -18.29 9.18 -2.02
C LEU A 158 -19.60 8.66 -1.45
N ALA A 159 -20.60 8.49 -2.31
CA ALA A 159 -21.91 7.98 -1.93
C ALA A 159 -21.79 6.57 -1.32
N ARG A 160 -22.58 6.27 -0.28
CA ARG A 160 -22.55 4.96 0.40
C ARG A 160 -22.67 3.76 -0.56
N PRO A 161 -23.57 3.77 -1.56
CA PRO A 161 -23.65 2.67 -2.52
C PRO A 161 -22.36 2.46 -3.34
N ALA A 162 -21.65 3.53 -3.68
CA ALA A 162 -20.37 3.45 -4.37
C ALA A 162 -19.23 2.97 -3.44
N LYS A 163 -19.25 3.35 -2.15
CA LYS A 163 -18.35 2.78 -1.12
C LYS A 163 -18.56 1.26 -1.01
N VAL A 164 -19.81 0.80 -0.91
CA VAL A 164 -20.16 -0.63 -0.85
C VAL A 164 -19.70 -1.35 -2.13
N TYR A 165 -19.95 -0.75 -3.30
CA TYR A 165 -19.46 -1.28 -4.57
C TYR A 165 -17.95 -1.49 -4.55
N GLY A 166 -17.17 -0.47 -4.16
CA GLY A 166 -15.70 -0.57 -4.05
C GLY A 166 -15.24 -1.68 -3.09
N ILE A 167 -15.92 -1.87 -1.95
CA ILE A 167 -15.62 -2.96 -1.01
C ILE A 167 -15.87 -4.33 -1.65
N VAL A 168 -16.99 -4.51 -2.35
CA VAL A 168 -17.29 -5.76 -3.06
C VAL A 168 -16.22 -6.03 -4.13
N GLN A 169 -15.84 -5.01 -4.91
CA GLN A 169 -14.77 -5.13 -5.90
C GLN A 169 -13.42 -5.51 -5.26
N PHE A 170 -13.07 -4.92 -4.12
CA PHE A 170 -11.84 -5.25 -3.38
C PHE A 170 -11.80 -6.72 -2.96
N PHE A 171 -12.87 -7.24 -2.38
CA PHE A 171 -12.91 -8.64 -1.96
C PHE A 171 -12.94 -9.62 -3.15
N ALA A 172 -13.65 -9.28 -4.23
CA ALA A 172 -13.62 -10.08 -5.46
C ALA A 172 -12.20 -10.17 -6.04
N LEU A 173 -11.49 -9.05 -6.12
CA LEU A 173 -10.10 -9.00 -6.59
C LEU A 173 -9.13 -9.70 -5.64
N SER A 174 -9.37 -9.64 -4.33
CA SER A 174 -8.58 -10.39 -3.34
C SER A 174 -8.75 -11.90 -3.54
N GLY A 175 -9.98 -12.35 -3.81
CA GLY A 175 -10.27 -13.74 -4.20
C GLY A 175 -9.56 -14.13 -5.51
N ALA A 176 -9.57 -13.27 -6.51
CA ALA A 176 -8.82 -13.48 -7.76
C ALA A 176 -7.30 -13.58 -7.52
N GLY A 177 -6.75 -12.80 -6.58
CA GLY A 177 -5.36 -12.90 -6.15
C GLY A 177 -5.03 -14.22 -5.47
N LEU A 178 -5.93 -14.74 -4.63
CA LEU A 178 -5.78 -16.07 -4.02
C LEU A 178 -5.83 -17.19 -5.07
N LEU A 179 -6.72 -17.09 -6.06
CA LEU A 179 -6.75 -18.01 -7.20
C LEU A 179 -5.45 -17.93 -7.99
N ALA A 180 -4.95 -16.72 -8.26
CA ALA A 180 -3.66 -16.52 -8.93
C ALA A 180 -2.51 -17.19 -8.16
N TYR A 181 -2.52 -17.07 -6.83
CA TYR A 181 -1.55 -17.72 -5.96
C TYR A 181 -1.65 -19.26 -6.02
N SER A 182 -2.86 -19.83 -6.05
CA SER A 182 -3.01 -21.29 -6.18
C SER A 182 -2.49 -21.78 -7.53
N LEU A 183 -2.81 -21.06 -8.62
CA LEU A 183 -2.35 -21.37 -9.97
C LEU A 183 -0.85 -21.15 -10.18
N ALA A 184 -0.22 -20.26 -9.40
CA ALA A 184 1.21 -19.99 -9.48
C ALA A 184 2.09 -21.20 -9.11
N HIS A 185 1.53 -22.20 -8.40
CA HIS A 185 2.24 -23.44 -8.06
C HIS A 185 2.14 -24.50 -9.17
N ASP A 186 1.28 -24.29 -10.16
CA ASP A 186 1.15 -25.18 -11.32
C ASP A 186 2.09 -24.73 -12.44
N SER A 187 3.09 -25.54 -12.73
CA SER A 187 4.07 -25.26 -13.78
C SER A 187 3.43 -25.21 -15.18
N ALA A 188 2.29 -25.87 -15.39
CA ALA A 188 1.57 -25.85 -16.67
C ALA A 188 0.84 -24.53 -16.92
N PHE A 189 0.46 -23.79 -15.86
CA PHE A 189 -0.16 -22.48 -16.00
C PHE A 189 0.81 -21.49 -16.68
N GLY A 190 2.08 -21.58 -16.28
CA GLY A 190 3.19 -20.84 -16.90
C GLY A 190 3.26 -19.37 -16.48
N ILE A 191 4.48 -18.84 -16.49
CA ILE A 191 4.77 -17.48 -15.99
C ILE A 191 4.02 -16.38 -16.77
N GLY A 192 3.83 -16.56 -18.08
CA GLY A 192 3.14 -15.57 -18.92
C GLY A 192 1.69 -15.34 -18.47
N ARG A 193 0.93 -16.42 -18.24
CA ARG A 193 -0.47 -16.34 -17.76
C ARG A 193 -0.54 -15.77 -16.35
N LEU A 194 0.41 -16.16 -15.49
CA LEU A 194 0.52 -15.62 -14.14
C LEU A 194 0.76 -14.11 -14.14
N MET A 195 1.67 -13.61 -14.98
CA MET A 195 1.95 -12.18 -15.09
C MET A 195 0.73 -11.39 -15.61
N ILE A 196 -0.04 -11.96 -16.54
CA ILE A 196 -1.31 -11.36 -17.00
C ILE A 196 -2.31 -11.26 -15.84
N LEU A 197 -2.49 -12.33 -15.07
CA LEU A 197 -3.44 -12.35 -13.95
C LEU A 197 -3.03 -11.40 -12.81
N ILE A 198 -1.73 -11.31 -12.51
CA ILE A 198 -1.18 -10.32 -11.58
C ILE A 198 -1.43 -8.90 -12.11
N GLY A 199 -1.10 -8.63 -13.37
CA GLY A 199 -1.33 -7.32 -13.99
C GLY A 199 -2.80 -6.91 -13.95
N PHE A 200 -3.70 -7.87 -14.21
CA PHE A 200 -5.14 -7.66 -14.11
C PHE A 200 -5.61 -7.35 -12.68
N THR A 201 -5.07 -8.07 -11.69
CA THR A 201 -5.36 -7.83 -10.27
C THR A 201 -4.88 -6.44 -9.83
N VAL A 202 -3.66 -6.06 -10.23
CA VAL A 202 -3.11 -4.71 -9.97
C VAL A 202 -3.94 -3.63 -10.65
N TYR A 203 -4.35 -3.83 -11.91
CA TYR A 203 -5.25 -2.93 -12.61
C TYR A 203 -6.58 -2.78 -11.87
N GLY A 204 -7.20 -3.88 -11.46
CA GLY A 204 -8.43 -3.87 -10.67
C GLY A 204 -8.29 -3.14 -9.33
N LEU A 205 -7.22 -3.40 -8.57
CA LEU A 205 -6.97 -2.71 -7.30
C LEU A 205 -6.71 -1.21 -7.51
N THR A 206 -6.13 -0.84 -8.65
CA THR A 206 -5.98 0.56 -9.05
C THR A 206 -7.34 1.22 -9.27
N ILE A 207 -8.28 0.53 -9.94
CA ILE A 207 -9.65 1.03 -10.11
C ILE A 207 -10.38 1.13 -8.76
N VAL A 208 -10.20 0.17 -7.85
CA VAL A 208 -10.75 0.27 -6.47
C VAL A 208 -10.22 1.52 -5.77
N GLY A 209 -8.91 1.80 -5.87
CA GLY A 209 -8.35 3.05 -5.38
C GLY A 209 -9.00 4.27 -6.01
N GLY A 210 -9.21 4.25 -7.33
CA GLY A 210 -9.93 5.30 -8.06
C GLY A 210 -11.38 5.49 -7.61
N ILE A 211 -12.10 4.41 -7.30
CA ILE A 211 -13.48 4.43 -6.76
C ILE A 211 -13.46 5.18 -5.43
N LEU A 212 -12.56 4.80 -4.52
CA LEU A 212 -12.42 5.43 -3.20
C LEU A 212 -11.93 6.88 -3.28
N ASP A 213 -11.16 7.21 -4.32
CA ASP A 213 -10.72 8.57 -4.65
C ASP A 213 -11.77 9.40 -5.43
N SER A 214 -12.97 8.84 -5.69
CA SER A 214 -14.04 9.49 -6.46
C SER A 214 -13.59 10.01 -7.84
N ARG A 215 -12.70 9.28 -8.53
CA ARG A 215 -12.11 9.73 -9.80
C ARG A 215 -13.02 9.47 -11.01
N SER A 216 -13.04 10.40 -11.97
CA SER A 216 -13.90 10.30 -13.17
C SER A 216 -13.45 9.25 -14.19
N TRP A 217 -12.17 8.89 -14.21
CA TRP A 217 -11.64 7.84 -15.10
C TRP A 217 -12.07 6.43 -14.68
N VAL A 218 -12.64 6.27 -13.47
CA VAL A 218 -13.13 5.00 -12.96
C VAL A 218 -14.18 4.40 -13.87
N PHE A 219 -15.16 5.19 -14.32
CA PHE A 219 -16.27 4.66 -15.11
C PHE A 219 -15.79 3.93 -16.38
N PRO A 220 -15.00 4.55 -17.28
CA PRO A 220 -14.52 3.84 -18.47
C PRO A 220 -13.55 2.71 -18.14
N ALA A 221 -12.69 2.86 -17.12
CA ALA A 221 -11.75 1.81 -16.72
C ALA A 221 -12.46 0.57 -16.16
N GLU A 222 -13.47 0.78 -15.31
CA GLU A 222 -14.25 -0.29 -14.69
C GLU A 222 -15.11 -1.01 -15.73
N LEU A 223 -15.71 -0.26 -16.67
CA LEU A 223 -16.43 -0.84 -17.79
C LEU A 223 -15.52 -1.76 -18.61
N LEU A 224 -14.32 -1.29 -18.95
CA LEU A 224 -13.31 -2.10 -19.64
C LEU A 224 -12.94 -3.34 -18.83
N ARG A 225 -12.66 -3.19 -17.52
CA ARG A 225 -12.34 -4.30 -16.63
C ARG A 225 -13.43 -5.37 -16.65
N LEU A 226 -14.69 -4.98 -16.51
CA LEU A 226 -15.84 -5.88 -16.46
C LEU A 226 -16.13 -6.59 -17.79
N VAL A 227 -15.69 -6.03 -18.92
CA VAL A 227 -15.72 -6.70 -20.23
C VAL A 227 -14.54 -7.67 -20.41
N LEU A 228 -13.36 -7.31 -19.90
CA LEU A 228 -12.15 -8.14 -20.03
C LEU A 228 -12.16 -9.37 -19.10
N ILE A 229 -12.75 -9.30 -17.90
CA ILE A 229 -12.82 -10.44 -16.97
C ILE A 229 -13.46 -11.68 -17.62
N PRO A 230 -14.67 -11.60 -18.20
CA PRO A 230 -15.30 -12.72 -18.88
C PRO A 230 -14.41 -13.34 -19.96
N LEU A 231 -13.77 -12.50 -20.78
CA LEU A 231 -12.91 -12.96 -21.87
C LEU A 231 -11.71 -13.75 -21.33
N VAL A 232 -11.03 -13.21 -20.32
CA VAL A 232 -9.90 -13.89 -19.67
C VAL A 232 -10.37 -15.17 -18.99
N ALA A 233 -11.49 -15.16 -18.26
CA ALA A 233 -12.01 -16.32 -17.57
C ALA A 233 -12.37 -17.46 -18.54
N VAL A 234 -12.98 -17.15 -19.70
CA VAL A 234 -13.26 -18.13 -20.75
C VAL A 234 -11.96 -18.73 -21.29
N ILE A 235 -10.92 -17.93 -21.54
CA ILE A 235 -9.62 -18.42 -22.02
C ILE A 235 -8.96 -19.36 -20.99
N VAL A 236 -9.01 -19.01 -19.70
CA VAL A 236 -8.46 -19.84 -18.62
C VAL A 236 -9.25 -21.15 -18.48
N HIS A 237 -10.57 -21.12 -18.59
CA HIS A 237 -11.42 -22.31 -18.60
C HIS A 237 -11.13 -23.22 -19.80
N MET A 238 -11.07 -22.65 -21.02
CA MET A 238 -10.72 -23.40 -22.24
C MET A 238 -9.31 -24.01 -22.17
N SER A 239 -8.43 -23.45 -21.32
CA SER A 239 -7.09 -23.99 -21.06
C SER A 239 -7.07 -25.06 -19.96
N GLY A 240 -8.21 -25.40 -19.34
CA GLY A 240 -8.33 -26.43 -18.31
C GLY A 240 -7.98 -25.98 -16.88
N PHE A 241 -7.81 -24.67 -16.63
CA PHE A 241 -7.37 -24.14 -15.33
C PHE A 241 -8.48 -23.48 -14.50
N LEU A 242 -9.72 -23.49 -15.00
CA LEU A 242 -10.87 -22.89 -14.32
C LEU A 242 -12.08 -23.82 -14.46
N GLU A 243 -12.70 -24.18 -13.36
CA GLU A 243 -13.93 -25.00 -13.37
C GLU A 243 -15.11 -24.22 -13.95
N VAL A 244 -16.07 -24.93 -14.55
CA VAL A 244 -17.22 -24.31 -15.23
C VAL A 244 -18.12 -23.55 -14.25
N GLU A 245 -18.26 -24.03 -13.02
CA GLU A 245 -19.04 -23.38 -11.97
C GLU A 245 -18.43 -22.02 -11.59
N LEU A 246 -17.10 -21.97 -11.49
CA LEU A 246 -16.39 -20.73 -11.19
C LEU A 246 -16.44 -19.76 -12.36
N LEU A 247 -16.35 -20.25 -13.61
CA LEU A 247 -16.58 -19.44 -14.79
C LEU A 247 -17.97 -18.79 -14.78
N LEU A 248 -19.03 -19.57 -14.55
CA LEU A 248 -20.41 -19.06 -14.47
C LEU A 248 -20.56 -18.04 -13.34
N GLY A 249 -19.92 -18.28 -12.18
CA GLY A 249 -19.87 -17.34 -11.07
C GLY A 249 -19.22 -16.01 -11.46
N ILE A 250 -18.09 -16.05 -12.18
CA ILE A 250 -17.41 -14.86 -12.69
C ILE A 250 -18.29 -14.09 -13.68
N LEU A 251 -18.94 -14.78 -14.61
CA LEU A 251 -19.86 -14.15 -15.59
C LEU A 251 -21.03 -13.46 -14.89
N GLY A 252 -21.64 -14.13 -13.91
CA GLY A 252 -22.72 -13.57 -13.09
C GLY A 252 -22.27 -12.34 -12.29
N TYR A 253 -21.10 -12.40 -11.66
CA TYR A 253 -20.50 -11.27 -10.96
C TYR A 253 -20.25 -10.08 -11.89
N CYS A 254 -19.73 -10.31 -13.10
CA CYS A 254 -19.51 -9.25 -14.08
C CYS A 254 -20.83 -8.62 -14.55
N GLY A 255 -21.87 -9.43 -14.81
CA GLY A 255 -23.20 -8.94 -15.17
C GLY A 255 -23.82 -8.06 -14.08
N LEU A 256 -23.80 -8.53 -12.82
CA LEU A 256 -24.29 -7.76 -11.68
C LEU A 256 -23.47 -6.47 -11.46
N SER A 257 -22.15 -6.54 -11.63
CA SER A 257 -21.27 -5.38 -11.49
C SER A 257 -21.51 -4.34 -12.60
N LEU A 258 -21.81 -4.76 -13.83
CA LEU A 258 -22.18 -3.85 -14.93
C LEU A 258 -23.48 -3.11 -14.63
N VAL A 259 -24.49 -3.81 -14.11
CA VAL A 259 -25.75 -3.19 -13.69
C VAL A 259 -25.49 -2.19 -12.56
N ALA A 260 -24.72 -2.58 -11.54
CA ALA A 260 -24.36 -1.69 -10.44
C ALA A 260 -23.57 -0.46 -10.94
N LEU A 261 -22.58 -0.64 -11.83
CA LEU A 261 -21.82 0.45 -12.43
C LEU A 261 -22.72 1.43 -13.20
N ALA A 262 -23.70 0.92 -13.96
CA ALA A 262 -24.65 1.74 -14.68
C ALA A 262 -25.54 2.58 -13.73
N LEU A 263 -26.04 1.96 -12.65
CA LEU A 263 -26.82 2.65 -11.61
C LEU A 263 -25.97 3.71 -10.86
N LEU A 264 -24.68 3.45 -10.69
CA LEU A 264 -23.74 4.31 -9.98
C LEU A 264 -23.00 5.29 -10.90
N ARG A 265 -23.37 5.39 -12.18
CA ARG A 265 -22.66 6.21 -13.19
C ARG A 265 -22.35 7.63 -12.69
N LYS A 266 -23.32 8.32 -12.10
CA LYS A 266 -23.17 9.70 -11.60
C LYS A 266 -22.11 9.86 -10.50
N SER A 267 -21.83 8.79 -9.75
CA SER A 267 -20.76 8.77 -8.73
C SER A 267 -19.36 8.70 -9.35
N PHE A 268 -19.24 8.30 -10.62
CA PHE A 268 -17.96 8.03 -11.28
C PHE A 268 -17.73 8.85 -12.55
N THR A 269 -18.66 9.72 -12.96
CA THR A 269 -18.50 10.58 -14.15
C THR A 269 -18.29 12.06 -13.81
N GLY A 270 -18.34 12.44 -12.53
CA GLY A 270 -18.26 13.84 -12.11
C GLY A 270 -19.50 14.67 -12.48
N GLU A 271 -20.56 14.03 -12.97
CA GLU A 271 -21.86 14.66 -13.26
C GLU A 271 -22.65 15.05 -11.99
N SER A 272 -22.17 14.66 -10.81
CA SER A 272 -22.59 15.24 -9.54
C SER A 272 -21.85 16.56 -9.35
N GLY A 273 -22.58 17.67 -9.29
CA GLY A 273 -22.05 19.05 -9.26
C GLY A 273 -21.13 19.44 -8.10
N ASP A 274 -20.67 18.50 -7.28
CA ASP A 274 -19.82 18.72 -6.09
C ASP A 274 -18.33 18.43 -6.33
N ASN A 275 -17.93 17.85 -7.48
CA ASN A 275 -16.57 17.31 -7.67
C ASN A 275 -15.60 18.18 -8.49
N ALA A 276 -15.89 19.48 -8.68
CA ALA A 276 -15.04 20.37 -9.47
C ALA A 276 -13.66 20.72 -8.84
N SER A 277 -13.41 20.37 -7.57
CA SER A 277 -12.19 20.78 -6.85
C SER A 277 -11.11 19.70 -6.68
N ALA A 278 -11.37 18.44 -7.05
CA ALA A 278 -10.43 17.32 -6.80
C ALA A 278 -9.43 17.04 -7.94
N LEU A 279 -9.49 17.79 -9.05
CA LEU A 279 -8.68 17.55 -10.26
C LEU A 279 -7.34 18.32 -10.32
N ALA A 280 -6.95 19.04 -9.26
CA ALA A 280 -5.77 19.93 -9.28
C ALA A 280 -4.69 19.64 -8.21
N ALA A 281 -4.67 18.45 -7.60
CA ALA A 281 -3.60 18.02 -6.68
C ALA A 281 -3.22 16.55 -6.91
#